data_AF-A0A7S9GIR8-F1
#
_entry.id   AF-A0A7S9GIR8-F1
#
_cell.length_a   1.000
_cell.length_b   1.000
_cell.length_c   1.000
_cell.angle_alpha   90.00
_cell.angle_beta   90.00
_cell.angle_gamma   90.00
#
_symmetry.space_group_name_H-M   'P 1'
#
loop_
_entity.id
_entity.type
_entity.pdbx_description
1 polymer ?
#
loop_
_entity_poly.entity_id
_entity_poly.type
_entity_poly.pdbx_seq_one_letter_code
_entity_poly.pdbx_strand_id
1 'polypeptide(L)'
;METLTLREIPDFLPPWSYASAGSDRRGHAQRVAARRAFIELKLGFTRAAAAVPGPDGADLQSQVRHASEPIELWLLRGRLLAALPDETAEIQARELALAMAGVDRLGAQRLPR
;
A
#
# COMPACT_ATOMS: atom_id res chain seq x y z
N MET A 1 8.55 -60.92 -24.30
CA MET A 1 8.64 -60.57 -22.87
C MET A 1 9.35 -59.23 -22.78
N GLU A 2 8.59 -58.14 -22.90
CA GLU A 2 9.14 -56.79 -22.85
C GLU A 2 9.21 -56.33 -21.39
N THR A 3 10.41 -56.07 -20.93
CA THR A 3 10.69 -55.48 -19.63
C THR A 3 10.29 -54.00 -19.65
N LEU A 4 9.15 -53.68 -19.04
CA LEU A 4 8.76 -52.29 -18.79
C LEU A 4 9.78 -51.66 -17.83
N THR A 5 10.55 -50.70 -18.33
CA THR A 5 11.56 -49.97 -17.54
C THR A 5 10.89 -48.81 -16.80
N LEU A 6 11.37 -48.56 -15.58
CA LEU A 6 10.92 -47.54 -14.63
C LEU A 6 11.21 -46.09 -15.12
N ARG A 7 10.75 -45.72 -16.32
CA ARG A 7 10.96 -44.39 -16.94
C ARG A 7 9.68 -43.67 -17.35
N GLU A 8 8.51 -44.18 -16.97
CA GLU A 8 7.23 -43.51 -17.20
C GLU A 8 6.59 -43.10 -15.87
N ILE A 9 7.31 -42.30 -15.08
CA ILE A 9 6.63 -41.46 -14.09
C ILE A 9 6.15 -40.25 -14.90
N PRO A 10 4.85 -40.08 -15.16
CA PRO A 10 4.38 -38.83 -15.75
C PRO A 10 4.79 -37.68 -14.83
N ASP A 11 5.19 -36.55 -15.39
CA ASP A 11 5.47 -35.30 -14.66
C ASP A 11 4.18 -34.81 -13.97
N PHE A 12 3.76 -35.50 -12.92
CA PHE A 12 2.64 -35.10 -12.11
C PHE A 12 3.16 -34.01 -11.18
N LEU A 13 2.83 -32.76 -11.52
CA LEU A 13 3.06 -31.62 -10.64
C LEU A 13 2.48 -31.95 -9.26
N PRO A 14 3.21 -31.69 -8.17
CA PRO A 14 2.74 -32.01 -6.83
C PRO A 14 1.34 -31.46 -6.57
N PRO A 15 0.50 -32.14 -5.77
CA PRO A 15 -0.90 -31.77 -5.57
C PRO A 15 -1.10 -30.34 -5.05
N TRP A 16 -0.10 -29.75 -4.38
CA TRP A 16 -0.12 -28.35 -3.94
C TRP A 16 0.04 -27.32 -5.08
N SER A 17 0.57 -27.70 -6.24
CA SER A 17 0.66 -26.84 -7.41
C SER A 17 -0.72 -26.51 -8.01
N TYR A 18 -1.72 -27.36 -7.77
CA TYR A 18 -3.11 -27.09 -8.16
C TYR A 18 -3.86 -26.26 -7.11
N ALA A 19 -3.43 -26.30 -5.85
CA ALA A 19 -4.04 -25.53 -4.75
C ALA A 19 -3.85 -24.01 -4.90
N SER A 20 -2.78 -23.57 -5.58
CA SER A 20 -2.48 -22.16 -5.85
C SER A 20 -3.14 -21.60 -7.11
N ALA A 21 -3.73 -22.46 -7.96
CA ALA A 21 -4.24 -22.04 -9.26
C ALA A 21 -5.54 -21.20 -9.20
N GLY A 22 -6.32 -21.27 -8.12
CA GLY A 22 -7.66 -20.67 -8.04
C GLY A 22 -7.86 -19.53 -7.02
N SER A 23 -7.13 -19.52 -5.91
CA SER A 23 -7.43 -18.66 -4.76
C SER A 23 -6.44 -17.52 -4.51
N ASP A 24 -5.18 -17.61 -4.97
CA ASP A 24 -4.12 -16.65 -4.59
C ASP A 24 -4.00 -15.44 -5.53
N ARG A 25 -4.34 -15.55 -6.83
CA ARG A 25 -4.14 -14.41 -7.78
C ARG A 25 -4.97 -13.17 -7.41
N ARG A 26 -6.22 -13.35 -6.98
CA ARG A 26 -7.08 -12.23 -6.54
C ARG A 26 -6.57 -11.63 -5.23
N GLY A 27 -6.16 -12.46 -4.28
CA GLY A 27 -5.58 -11.99 -3.01
C GLY A 27 -4.24 -11.27 -3.21
N HIS A 28 -3.38 -11.78 -4.10
CA HIS A 28 -2.13 -11.14 -4.48
C HIS A 28 -2.36 -9.78 -5.16
N ALA A 29 -3.25 -9.72 -6.16
CA ALA A 29 -3.59 -8.46 -6.83
C ALA A 29 -4.15 -7.41 -5.85
N GLN A 30 -4.98 -7.83 -4.89
CA GLN A 30 -5.49 -6.96 -3.83
C GLN A 30 -4.38 -6.46 -2.89
N ARG A 31 -3.46 -7.33 -2.45
CA ARG A 31 -2.32 -6.92 -1.62
C ARG A 31 -1.43 -5.91 -2.35
N VAL A 32 -1.15 -6.14 -3.62
CA VAL A 32 -0.37 -5.22 -4.47
C VAL A 32 -1.10 -3.88 -4.63
N ALA A 33 -2.40 -3.90 -4.88
CA ALA A 33 -3.21 -2.68 -5.01
C ALA A 33 -3.23 -1.87 -3.70
N ALA A 34 -3.48 -2.52 -2.57
CA ALA A 34 -3.45 -1.88 -1.25
C ALA A 34 -2.07 -1.29 -0.93
N ARG A 35 -0.99 -2.03 -1.24
CA ARG A 35 0.38 -1.55 -1.05
C ARG A 35 0.68 -0.33 -1.91
N ARG A 36 0.25 -0.32 -3.18
CA ARG A 36 0.42 0.82 -4.08
C ARG A 36 -0.28 2.07 -3.55
N ALA A 37 -1.54 1.96 -3.14
CA ALA A 37 -2.25 3.10 -2.58
C ALA A 37 -1.65 3.61 -1.26
N PHE A 38 -1.16 2.72 -0.40
CA PHE A 38 -0.42 3.14 0.78
C PHE A 38 0.86 3.92 0.41
N ILE A 39 1.61 3.45 -0.59
CA ILE A 39 2.81 4.15 -1.07
C ILE A 39 2.45 5.53 -1.63
N GLU A 40 1.38 5.63 -2.43
CA GLU A 40 0.90 6.89 -2.98
C GLU A 40 0.51 7.88 -1.86
N LEU A 41 -0.23 7.40 -0.85
CA LEU A 41 -0.57 8.19 0.33
C LEU A 41 0.71 8.68 1.04
N LYS A 42 1.66 7.78 1.30
CA LYS A 42 2.92 8.08 1.98
C LYS A 42 3.76 9.10 1.21
N LEU A 43 3.75 9.05 -0.12
CA LEU A 43 4.42 10.04 -0.98
C LEU A 43 3.75 11.42 -0.88
N GLY A 44 2.42 11.48 -0.83
CA GLY A 44 1.68 12.73 -0.61
C GLY A 44 2.07 13.39 0.72
N PHE A 45 2.08 12.61 1.80
CA PHE A 45 2.54 13.07 3.11
C PHE A 45 4.01 13.51 3.10
N THR A 46 4.89 12.78 2.41
CA THR A 46 6.30 13.15 2.31
C THR A 46 6.49 14.50 1.62
N ARG A 47 5.76 14.77 0.53
CA ARG A 47 5.82 16.05 -0.18
C ARG A 47 5.30 17.19 0.68
N ALA A 48 4.18 16.99 1.38
CA ALA A 48 3.64 17.98 2.30
C ALA A 48 4.60 18.25 3.46
N ALA A 49 5.20 17.23 4.07
CA ALA A 49 6.16 17.42 5.16
C ALA A 49 7.46 18.11 4.69
N ALA A 50 7.84 17.96 3.42
CA ALA A 50 8.96 18.68 2.83
C ALA A 50 8.68 20.17 2.59
N ALA A 51 7.41 20.59 2.52
CA ALA A 51 7.01 21.98 2.40
C ALA A 51 6.97 22.72 3.75
N VAL A 52 7.09 22.00 4.87
CA VAL A 52 7.17 22.58 6.21
C VAL A 52 8.62 23.04 6.49
N PRO A 53 8.85 24.32 6.79
CA PRO A 53 10.19 24.83 7.08
C PRO A 53 10.68 24.44 8.48
N GLY A 54 12.00 24.39 8.64
CA GLY A 54 12.63 24.27 9.95
C GLY A 54 12.60 22.86 10.57
N PRO A 55 12.88 22.75 11.87
CA PRO A 55 13.04 21.47 12.57
C PRO A 55 11.74 20.65 12.62
N ASP A 56 10.58 21.31 12.64
CA ASP A 56 9.27 20.63 12.62
C ASP A 56 9.04 19.85 11.33
N GLY A 57 9.49 20.40 10.19
CA GLY A 57 9.43 19.70 8.90
C GLY A 57 10.32 18.46 8.87
N ALA A 58 11.52 18.55 9.46
CA ALA A 58 12.43 17.41 9.56
C ALA A 58 11.86 16.29 10.45
N ASP A 59 11.24 16.65 11.57
CA ASP A 59 10.56 15.70 12.47
C ASP A 59 9.34 15.06 11.79
N LEU A 60 8.52 15.84 11.09
CA LEU A 60 7.38 15.32 10.33
C LEU A 60 7.81 14.37 9.22
N GLN A 61 8.87 14.69 8.47
CA GLN A 61 9.43 13.80 7.46
C GLN A 61 9.94 12.48 8.06
N SER A 62 10.56 12.54 9.24
CA SER A 62 10.99 11.35 9.97
C SER A 62 9.80 10.47 10.36
N GLN A 63 8.75 11.04 10.95
CA GLN A 63 7.54 10.29 11.32
C GLN A 63 6.84 9.69 10.11
N VAL A 64 6.69 10.45 9.02
CA VAL A 64 6.12 9.94 7.76
C VAL A 64 6.96 8.78 7.23
N ARG A 65 8.30 8.85 7.29
CA ARG A 65 9.17 7.76 6.83
C ARG A 65 8.97 6.47 7.63
N HIS A 66 8.79 6.57 8.95
CA HIS A 66 8.61 5.43 9.83
C HIS A 66 7.20 4.84 9.83
N ALA A 67 6.19 5.60 9.36
CA ALA A 67 4.82 5.11 9.23
C ALA A 67 4.76 3.85 8.35
N SER A 68 4.24 2.77 8.91
CA SER A 68 4.06 1.45 8.30
C SER A 68 2.60 1.17 7.97
N GLU A 69 1.67 1.89 8.61
CA GLU A 69 0.23 1.74 8.40
C GLU A 69 -0.45 3.07 7.98
N PRO A 70 -1.56 3.01 7.21
CA PRO A 70 -2.30 4.19 6.82
C PRO A 70 -2.82 5.02 8.01
N ILE A 71 -3.19 4.36 9.12
CA ILE A 71 -3.72 5.03 10.31
C ILE A 71 -2.69 5.96 10.96
N GLU A 72 -1.42 5.59 10.94
CA GLU A 72 -0.33 6.41 11.48
C GLU A 72 -0.19 7.72 10.70
N LEU A 73 -0.31 7.66 9.36
CA LEU A 73 -0.35 8.86 8.51
C LEU A 73 -1.59 9.71 8.81
N TRP A 74 -2.74 9.08 9.06
CA TRP A 74 -3.98 9.78 9.40
C TRP A 74 -3.83 10.61 10.69
N LEU A 75 -3.18 10.04 11.70
CA LEU A 75 -2.89 10.73 12.97
C LEU A 75 -1.94 11.92 12.77
N LEU A 76 -0.99 11.83 11.84
CA LEU A 76 -0.07 12.93 11.51
C LEU A 76 -0.74 14.08 10.75
N ARG A 77 -1.89 13.85 10.10
CA ARG A 77 -2.54 14.81 9.20
C ARG A 77 -2.78 16.16 9.86
N GLY A 78 -3.34 16.18 11.06
CA GLY A 78 -3.67 17.43 11.75
C GLY A 78 -2.44 18.28 12.03
N ARG A 79 -1.38 17.66 12.56
CA ARG A 79 -0.10 18.31 12.84
C ARG A 79 0.57 18.81 11.56
N LEU A 80 0.56 17.99 10.51
CA LEU A 80 1.14 18.34 9.22
C LEU A 80 0.45 19.56 8.61
N LEU A 81 -0.89 19.57 8.57
CA LEU A 81 -1.63 20.69 8.00
C LEU A 81 -1.47 21.98 8.80
N ALA A 82 -1.40 21.89 10.13
CA ALA A 82 -1.16 23.05 10.98
C ALA A 82 0.25 23.64 10.85
N ALA A 83 1.22 22.84 10.40
CA ALA A 83 2.61 23.27 10.22
C ALA A 83 2.91 23.77 8.80
N LEU A 84 1.99 23.61 7.85
CA LEU A 84 2.19 24.06 6.48
C LEU A 84 2.10 25.60 6.39
N PRO A 85 2.90 26.23 5.52
CA PRO A 85 2.70 27.62 5.14
C PRO A 85 1.33 27.81 4.49
N ASP A 86 0.63 28.90 4.82
CA ASP A 86 -0.73 29.21 4.32
C ASP A 86 -0.85 29.10 2.79
N GLU A 87 0.17 29.55 2.06
CA GLU A 87 0.24 29.52 0.59
C GLU A 87 0.16 28.10 -0.01
N THR A 88 0.58 27.10 0.76
CA THR A 88 0.62 25.69 0.32
C THR A 88 -0.41 24.82 1.05
N ALA A 89 -0.94 25.28 2.18
CA ALA A 89 -1.80 24.50 3.07
C ALA A 89 -3.05 23.97 2.36
N GLU A 90 -3.74 24.81 1.58
CA GLU A 90 -4.97 24.41 0.86
C GLU A 90 -4.70 23.36 -0.23
N ILE A 91 -3.65 23.57 -1.02
CA ILE A 91 -3.25 22.65 -2.11
C ILE A 91 -2.89 21.28 -1.51
N GLN A 92 -2.04 21.27 -0.48
CA GLN A 92 -1.63 20.04 0.17
C GLN A 92 -2.79 19.35 0.89
N ALA A 93 -3.69 20.10 1.55
CA ALA A 93 -4.88 19.53 2.16
C ALA A 93 -5.79 18.83 1.13
N ARG A 94 -5.94 19.42 -0.05
CA ARG A 94 -6.72 18.84 -1.16
C ARG A 94 -6.06 17.56 -1.69
N GLU A 95 -4.76 17.59 -1.96
CA GLU A 95 -3.99 16.44 -2.44
C GLU A 95 -4.06 15.26 -1.46
N LEU A 96 -3.89 15.53 -0.16
CA LEU A 96 -3.99 14.51 0.88
C LEU A 96 -5.40 13.93 0.97
N ALA A 97 -6.45 14.74 0.82
CA ALA A 97 -7.83 14.26 0.82
C ALA A 97 -8.11 13.32 -0.37
N LEU A 98 -7.57 13.63 -1.56
CA LEU A 98 -7.70 12.78 -2.75
C LEU A 98 -6.96 11.45 -2.57
N ALA A 99 -5.73 11.48 -2.03
CA ALA A 99 -4.94 10.28 -1.77
C ALA A 99 -5.62 9.36 -0.75
N MET A 100 -6.18 9.92 0.32
CA MET A 100 -6.90 9.16 1.35
C MET A 100 -8.18 8.51 0.81
N ALA A 101 -8.96 9.23 0.00
CA ALA A 101 -10.15 8.67 -0.64
C ALA A 101 -9.82 7.50 -1.57
N GLY A 102 -8.63 7.50 -2.18
CA GLY A 102 -8.11 6.38 -2.96
C GLY A 102 -7.84 5.12 -2.12
N VAL A 103 -7.26 5.28 -0.92
CA VAL A 103 -7.02 4.18 0.04
C VAL A 103 -8.33 3.58 0.54
N ASP A 104 -9.31 4.42 0.92
CA ASP A 104 -10.62 3.95 1.38
C ASP A 104 -11.37 3.14 0.32
N ARG A 105 -11.28 3.57 -0.96
CA ARG A 105 -11.92 2.85 -2.07
C ARG A 105 -11.33 1.45 -2.28
N LEU A 106 -10.07 1.22 -1.94
CA LEU A 106 -9.44 -0.11 -1.99
C LEU A 106 -9.75 -0.93 -0.74
N GLY A 107 -9.93 -0.29 0.41
CA GLY A 107 -10.44 -0.93 1.62
C GLY A 107 -11.89 -1.43 1.45
N ALA A 108 -12.75 -0.65 0.79
CA ALA A 108 -14.15 -0.99 0.55
C ALA A 108 -14.36 -2.14 -0.45
N GLN A 109 -13.43 -2.37 -1.37
CA GLN A 109 -13.45 -3.52 -2.31
C GLN A 109 -13.18 -4.89 -1.64
N ARG A 110 -13.00 -4.91 -0.31
CA ARG A 110 -12.60 -6.07 0.48
C ARG A 110 -13.78 -6.87 1.07
N LEU A 111 -15.04 -6.44 0.90
CA LEU A 111 -16.22 -7.17 1.38
C LEU A 111 -16.82 -8.11 0.31
N PRO A 112 -16.69 -9.44 0.44
CA PRO A 112 -17.67 -10.37 -0.10
C PRO A 112 -18.95 -10.28 0.75
N ARG A 113 -20.11 -10.15 0.08
CA ARG A 113 -21.42 -10.40 0.68
C ARG A 113 -21.68 -11.90 0.79
#